data_AF-A0A0N5ATI2-F1
#
_entry.id   AF-A0A0N5ATI2-F1
#
_cell.length_a   1.000
_cell.length_b   1.000
_cell.length_c   1.000
_cell.angle_alpha   90.00
_cell.angle_beta   90.00
_cell.angle_gamma   90.00
#
_symmetry.space_group_name_H-M   'P 1'
#
loop_
_entity.id
_entity.type
_entity.pdbx_description
1 polymer ?
#
loop_
_entity_poly.entity_id
_entity_poly.type
_entity_poly.pdbx_seq_one_letter_code
_entity_poly.pdbx_strand_id
1 'polypeptide(L)'
;MKNSRCLKKATSDLFGLILRKYQKCLVAVRQCVASSSTSSSNKKLCHRKLHPRPGGTIRRVASKLSRRPSDELERMRRKGDSWTANDLFRFQYAYQPSADMEENRIICELWLERLHDITKKFSYLAWYASAIYTCYYRLGPLITEKDKKRDLWLEAKREYAEIFQMGRRIWRRPTHPTRLRVVYDLGMLCVRFNDLDVSIPLTWSLL
;
A
#
# COMPACT_ATOMS: atom_id res chain seq x y z
N MET A 1 -5.06 26.60 31.41
CA MET A 1 -4.30 25.33 31.24
C MET A 1 -5.03 24.08 31.78
N LYS A 2 -6.30 23.82 31.42
CA LYS A 2 -7.06 22.63 31.87
C LYS A 2 -7.48 21.63 30.77
N ASN A 3 -7.36 21.98 29.48
CA ASN A 3 -7.89 21.16 28.37
C ASN A 3 -6.95 20.08 27.82
N SER A 4 -5.64 20.11 28.11
CA SER A 4 -4.67 19.19 27.52
C SER A 4 -4.62 17.79 28.15
N ARG A 5 -5.16 17.62 29.38
CA ARG A 5 -5.20 16.31 30.07
C ARG A 5 -6.38 15.44 29.62
N CYS A 6 -7.56 16.02 29.40
CA CYS A 6 -8.73 15.27 28.92
C CYS A 6 -8.56 14.74 27.49
N LEU A 7 -7.91 15.51 26.61
CA LEU A 7 -7.71 15.12 25.21
C LEU A 7 -6.71 13.95 25.09
N LYS A 8 -5.62 13.96 25.87
CA LYS A 8 -4.65 12.86 25.94
C LYS A 8 -5.26 11.56 26.46
N LYS A 9 -6.22 11.66 27.39
CA LYS A 9 -6.96 10.51 27.90
C LYS A 9 -7.90 9.95 26.83
N ALA A 10 -8.63 10.81 26.13
CA ALA A 10 -9.54 10.41 25.05
C ALA A 10 -8.81 9.80 23.84
N THR A 11 -7.63 10.31 23.46
CA THR A 11 -6.83 9.71 22.37
C THR A 11 -6.23 8.37 22.79
N SER A 12 -5.70 8.26 24.01
CA SER A 12 -5.21 6.99 24.57
C SER A 12 -6.32 5.93 24.63
N ASP A 13 -7.53 6.33 25.04
CA ASP A 13 -8.70 5.45 25.10
C ASP A 13 -9.15 5.00 23.70
N LEU A 14 -9.11 5.91 22.70
CA LEU A 14 -9.44 5.60 21.31
C LEU A 14 -8.44 4.63 20.67
N PHE A 15 -7.13 4.86 20.87
CA PHE A 15 -6.08 3.94 20.43
C PHE A 15 -6.21 2.58 21.11
N GLY A 16 -6.49 2.55 22.42
CA GLY A 16 -6.77 1.33 23.17
C GLY A 16 -7.99 0.57 22.61
N LEU A 17 -9.05 1.27 22.21
CA LEU A 17 -10.24 0.67 21.60
C LEU A 17 -9.98 0.11 20.20
N ILE A 18 -9.18 0.81 19.39
CA ILE A 18 -8.77 0.36 18.06
C ILE A 18 -7.87 -0.88 18.17
N LEU A 19 -6.88 -0.85 19.06
CA LEU A 19 -5.99 -1.98 19.34
C LEU A 19 -6.77 -3.20 19.84
N ARG A 20 -7.73 -3.02 20.76
CA ARG A 20 -8.58 -4.11 21.24
C ARG A 20 -9.47 -4.69 20.13
N LYS A 21 -10.04 -3.85 19.26
CA LYS A 21 -10.81 -4.32 18.10
C LYS A 21 -9.92 -5.08 17.11
N TYR A 22 -8.71 -4.59 16.89
CA TYR A 22 -7.73 -5.23 16.01
C TYR A 22 -7.26 -6.58 16.57
N GLN A 23 -6.98 -6.67 17.87
CA GLN A 23 -6.67 -7.93 18.55
C GLN A 23 -7.82 -8.94 18.45
N LYS A 24 -9.08 -8.50 18.65
CA LYS A 24 -10.26 -9.36 18.46
C LYS A 24 -10.37 -9.88 17.03
N CYS A 25 -10.14 -9.02 16.03
CA CYS A 25 -10.10 -9.44 14.63
C CYS A 25 -8.96 -10.43 14.35
N LEU A 26 -7.76 -10.20 14.88
CA LEU A 26 -6.63 -11.11 14.72
C LEU A 26 -6.89 -12.47 15.37
N VAL A 27 -7.50 -12.51 16.55
CA VAL A 27 -7.90 -13.76 17.21
C VAL A 27 -8.95 -14.49 16.39
N ALA A 28 -9.97 -13.79 15.87
CA ALA A 28 -10.99 -14.39 15.00
C ALA A 28 -10.37 -14.95 13.70
N VAL A 29 -9.46 -14.22 13.06
CA VAL A 29 -8.74 -14.69 11.86
C VAL A 29 -7.87 -15.90 12.18
N ARG A 30 -7.12 -15.88 13.30
CA ARG A 30 -6.33 -17.04 13.74
C ARG A 30 -7.20 -18.25 14.06
N GLN A 31 -8.37 -18.04 14.66
CA GLN A 31 -9.35 -19.10 14.91
C GLN A 31 -9.90 -19.67 13.61
N CYS A 32 -10.26 -18.85 12.62
CA CYS A 32 -10.71 -19.30 11.30
C CYS A 32 -9.61 -20.09 10.56
N VAL A 33 -8.35 -19.66 10.66
CA VAL A 33 -7.20 -20.36 10.06
C VAL A 33 -6.91 -21.67 10.80
N ALA A 34 -7.01 -21.71 12.13
CA ALA A 34 -6.79 -22.92 12.94
C ALA A 34 -7.96 -23.94 12.86
N SER A 35 -9.18 -23.48 12.59
CA SER A 35 -10.34 -24.37 12.31
C SER A 35 -10.35 -24.91 10.88
N SER A 36 -9.62 -24.25 9.97
CA SER A 36 -9.37 -24.79 8.63
C SER A 36 -8.29 -25.88 8.58
N SER A 37 -7.48 -26.04 9.64
CA SER A 37 -6.47 -27.11 9.73
C SER A 37 -6.99 -28.40 10.40
N THR A 38 -8.22 -28.41 10.91
CA THR A 38 -8.84 -29.59 11.56
C THR A 38 -10.12 -30.10 10.89
N SER A 39 -10.61 -29.43 9.83
CA SER A 39 -11.74 -29.93 9.02
C SER A 39 -11.26 -30.42 7.65
N SER A 40 -10.71 -31.65 7.63
CA SER A 40 -10.82 -32.48 6.44
C SER A 40 -12.31 -32.80 6.22
N SER A 41 -12.74 -32.81 4.95
CA SER A 41 -14.11 -33.07 4.49
C SER A 41 -15.12 -31.91 4.63
N ASN A 42 -15.15 -31.04 3.61
CA ASN A 42 -16.36 -30.76 2.82
C ASN A 42 -16.11 -29.61 1.82
N LYS A 43 -15.22 -29.84 0.84
CA LYS A 43 -15.21 -29.03 -0.38
C LYS A 43 -16.37 -29.51 -1.26
N LYS A 44 -17.58 -28.95 -1.08
CA LYS A 44 -18.55 -28.89 -2.19
C LYS A 44 -18.02 -27.87 -3.19
N LEU A 45 -17.13 -28.36 -4.03
CA LEU A 45 -16.60 -27.73 -5.21
C LEU A 45 -17.79 -27.53 -6.16
N CYS A 46 -18.34 -26.30 -6.20
CA CYS A 46 -19.28 -25.92 -7.24
C CYS A 46 -18.50 -25.77 -8.56
N HIS A 47 -18.08 -26.90 -9.14
CA HIS A 47 -17.73 -26.97 -10.55
C HIS A 47 -19.01 -26.85 -11.36
N ARG A 48 -19.49 -25.61 -11.54
CA ARG A 48 -20.33 -25.33 -12.70
C ARG A 48 -19.40 -25.42 -13.90
N LYS A 49 -19.29 -26.62 -14.49
CA LYS A 49 -18.67 -26.83 -15.79
C LYS A 49 -19.44 -25.96 -16.78
N LEU A 50 -18.91 -24.79 -17.10
CA LEU A 50 -19.36 -24.04 -18.27
C LEU A 50 -18.97 -24.89 -19.47
N HIS A 51 -19.93 -25.63 -20.02
CA HIS A 51 -19.74 -26.26 -21.32
C HIS A 51 -19.36 -25.15 -22.32
N PRO A 52 -18.21 -25.26 -23.03
CA PRO A 52 -17.89 -24.32 -24.08
C PRO A 52 -18.96 -24.47 -25.16
N ARG A 53 -19.70 -23.39 -25.41
CA ARG A 53 -20.60 -23.27 -26.56
C ARG A 53 -19.75 -23.47 -27.84
N PRO A 54 -20.10 -24.39 -28.75
CA PRO A 54 -19.37 -24.53 -30.00
C PRO A 54 -19.71 -23.34 -30.90
N GLY A 55 -18.71 -22.63 -31.40
CA GLY A 55 -18.90 -21.62 -32.46
C GLY A 55 -18.48 -20.18 -32.15
N GLY A 56 -17.83 -19.90 -31.01
CA GLY A 56 -17.17 -18.61 -30.77
C GLY A 56 -15.67 -18.78 -30.81
N THR A 57 -14.99 -18.17 -31.78
CA THR A 57 -13.52 -18.06 -31.79
C THR A 57 -13.06 -17.34 -30.53
N ILE A 58 -12.72 -18.11 -29.49
CA ILE A 58 -11.98 -17.61 -28.34
C ILE A 58 -10.62 -17.18 -28.90
N ARG A 59 -10.50 -15.89 -29.19
CA ARG A 59 -9.21 -15.24 -29.45
C ARG A 59 -8.36 -15.51 -28.20
N ARG A 60 -7.52 -16.54 -28.24
CA ARG A 60 -6.53 -16.82 -27.22
C ARG A 60 -5.53 -15.65 -27.23
N VAL A 61 -5.83 -14.57 -26.51
CA VAL A 61 -4.87 -13.49 -26.23
C VAL A 61 -3.96 -13.95 -25.08
N ALA A 62 -3.40 -15.15 -25.18
CA ALA A 62 -2.38 -15.66 -24.29
C ALA A 62 -0.96 -15.29 -24.79
N SER A 63 -0.85 -14.59 -25.93
CA SER A 63 0.42 -14.22 -26.56
C SER A 63 0.98 -12.86 -26.11
N LYS A 64 0.37 -12.18 -25.13
CA LYS A 64 0.91 -10.92 -24.57
C LYS A 64 1.61 -11.08 -23.22
N LEU A 65 1.59 -12.27 -22.62
CA LEU A 65 2.16 -12.49 -21.28
C LEU A 65 3.67 -12.82 -21.26
N SER A 66 4.29 -13.05 -22.42
CA SER A 66 5.70 -13.46 -22.52
C SER A 66 6.61 -12.38 -23.11
N ARG A 67 6.17 -11.11 -23.14
CA ARG A 67 7.12 -10.02 -23.40
C ARG A 67 7.93 -9.83 -22.12
N ARG A 68 9.22 -10.18 -22.20
CA ARG A 68 10.28 -9.71 -21.28
C ARG A 68 9.87 -8.30 -20.79
N PRO A 69 9.78 -8.05 -19.47
CA PRO A 69 9.39 -6.72 -18.99
C PRO A 69 10.30 -5.74 -19.73
N SER A 70 9.69 -4.88 -20.56
CA SER A 70 10.45 -3.82 -21.19
C SER A 70 11.16 -3.08 -20.07
N ASP A 71 12.48 -2.95 -20.19
CA ASP A 71 13.31 -2.15 -19.28
C ASP A 71 12.51 -0.92 -18.84
N GLU A 72 12.18 -0.91 -17.56
CA GLU A 72 11.23 0.03 -16.98
C GLU A 72 11.84 1.43 -16.98
N LEU A 73 13.15 1.51 -16.72
CA LEU A 73 13.90 2.76 -16.74
C LEU A 73 13.91 3.35 -18.15
N GLU A 74 14.19 2.51 -19.15
CA GLU A 74 14.17 2.92 -20.55
C GLU A 74 12.76 3.32 -21.01
N ARG A 75 11.71 2.64 -20.53
CA ARG A 75 10.31 3.06 -20.75
C ARG A 75 10.04 4.43 -20.14
N MET A 76 10.52 4.67 -18.92
CA MET A 76 10.37 5.96 -18.25
C MET A 76 11.05 7.08 -19.04
N ARG A 77 12.27 6.85 -19.51
CA ARG A 77 13.03 7.80 -20.35
C ARG A 77 12.30 8.17 -21.63
N ARG A 78 11.82 7.17 -22.39
CA ARG A 78 11.10 7.41 -23.66
C ARG A 78 9.81 8.18 -23.50
N LYS A 79 9.14 8.02 -22.35
CA LYS A 79 7.83 8.63 -22.10
C LYS A 79 7.95 10.11 -21.69
N GLY A 80 9.11 10.53 -21.19
CA GLY A 80 9.35 11.91 -20.76
C GLY A 80 8.34 12.32 -19.71
N ASP A 81 7.56 13.38 -19.97
CA ASP A 81 6.57 13.91 -19.03
C ASP A 81 5.13 13.44 -19.30
N SER A 82 4.91 12.64 -20.35
CA SER A 82 3.56 12.25 -20.82
C SER A 82 2.92 11.10 -20.01
N TRP A 83 2.90 11.21 -18.69
CA TRP A 83 2.43 10.14 -17.79
C TRP A 83 0.91 10.11 -17.61
N THR A 84 0.38 8.89 -17.49
CA THR A 84 -1.04 8.64 -17.26
C THR A 84 -1.25 7.77 -16.03
N ALA A 85 -2.46 7.79 -15.47
CA ALA A 85 -2.83 6.88 -14.38
C ALA A 85 -2.62 5.39 -14.74
N ASN A 86 -2.69 5.03 -16.02
CA ASN A 86 -2.42 3.67 -16.50
C ASN A 86 -0.97 3.24 -16.26
N ASP A 87 -0.02 4.17 -16.35
CA ASP A 87 1.39 3.87 -16.12
C ASP A 87 1.66 3.53 -14.65
N LEU A 88 0.95 4.23 -13.76
CA LEU A 88 0.97 3.97 -12.33
C LEU A 88 0.48 2.55 -12.02
N PHE A 89 -0.63 2.15 -12.64
CA PHE A 89 -1.14 0.78 -12.52
C PHE A 89 -0.14 -0.26 -13.02
N ARG A 90 0.49 0.02 -14.16
CA ARG A 90 1.51 -0.88 -14.70
C ARG A 90 2.69 -1.02 -13.73
N PHE A 91 3.13 0.06 -13.11
CA PHE A 91 4.19 0.02 -12.10
C PHE A 91 3.78 -0.77 -10.86
N GLN A 92 2.56 -0.60 -10.36
CA GLN A 92 2.09 -1.31 -9.16
C GLN A 92 1.94 -2.82 -9.38
N TYR A 93 1.40 -3.24 -10.53
CA TYR A 93 0.94 -4.62 -10.73
C TYR A 93 1.75 -5.43 -11.75
N ALA A 94 2.40 -4.78 -12.71
CA ALA A 94 3.11 -5.46 -13.80
C ALA A 94 4.63 -5.33 -13.72
N TYR A 95 5.16 -4.35 -12.98
CA TYR A 95 6.60 -4.20 -12.83
C TYR A 95 7.17 -5.18 -11.81
N GLN A 96 8.00 -6.08 -12.31
CA GLN A 96 8.82 -6.97 -11.51
C GLN A 96 10.17 -6.29 -11.26
N PRO A 97 10.60 -6.15 -9.99
CA PRO A 97 11.93 -5.63 -9.68
C PRO A 97 13.01 -6.39 -10.45
N SER A 98 14.00 -5.68 -10.97
CA SER A 98 15.15 -6.32 -11.62
C SER A 98 16.07 -6.96 -10.57
N ALA A 99 17.03 -7.77 -11.02
CA ALA A 99 18.07 -8.30 -10.12
C ALA A 99 19.03 -7.19 -9.64
N ASP A 100 19.09 -6.06 -10.35
CA ASP A 100 19.92 -4.93 -10.00
C ASP A 100 19.21 -4.04 -8.97
N MET A 101 19.79 -3.99 -7.77
CA MET A 101 19.29 -3.21 -6.65
C MET A 101 19.40 -1.70 -6.90
N GLU A 102 20.39 -1.26 -7.66
CA GLU A 102 20.60 0.16 -8.00
C GLU A 102 19.54 0.63 -9.00
N GLU A 103 19.28 -0.17 -10.04
CA GLU A 103 18.23 0.11 -11.02
C GLU A 103 16.86 0.21 -10.33
N ASN A 104 16.55 -0.72 -9.42
CA ASN A 104 15.33 -0.68 -8.61
C ASN A 104 15.24 0.60 -7.76
N ARG A 105 16.37 1.08 -7.22
CA ARG A 105 16.42 2.33 -6.44
C ARG A 105 16.04 3.51 -7.33
N ILE A 106 16.73 3.66 -8.46
CA ILE A 106 16.52 4.77 -9.41
C ILE A 106 15.07 4.79 -9.91
N ILE A 107 14.51 3.63 -10.25
CA ILE A 107 13.11 3.53 -10.70
C ILE A 107 12.15 4.03 -9.61
N CYS A 108 12.36 3.62 -8.35
CA CYS A 108 11.49 4.04 -7.25
C CYS A 108 11.64 5.54 -6.93
N GLU A 109 12.86 6.08 -6.98
CA GLU A 109 13.13 7.52 -6.80
C GLU A 109 12.44 8.36 -7.88
N LEU A 110 12.57 7.96 -9.16
CA LEU A 110 11.88 8.62 -10.26
C LEU A 110 10.36 8.54 -10.10
N TRP A 111 9.82 7.39 -9.69
CA TRP A 111 8.39 7.29 -9.43
C TRP A 111 7.92 8.19 -8.29
N LEU A 112 8.70 8.33 -7.21
CA LEU A 112 8.37 9.23 -6.11
C LEU A 112 8.36 10.69 -6.54
N GLU A 113 9.39 11.15 -7.26
CA GLU A 113 9.46 12.51 -7.80
C GLU A 113 8.19 12.84 -8.59
N ARG A 114 7.80 11.94 -9.49
CA ARG A 114 6.58 12.12 -10.30
C ARG A 114 5.30 12.02 -9.48
N LEU A 115 5.26 11.17 -8.46
CA LEU A 115 4.08 11.06 -7.58
C LEU A 115 3.86 12.31 -6.73
N HIS A 116 4.94 12.97 -6.32
CA HIS A 116 4.88 14.23 -5.58
C HIS A 116 4.40 15.39 -6.47
N ASP A 117 4.77 15.39 -7.75
CA ASP A 117 4.32 16.42 -8.71
C ASP A 117 2.84 16.29 -9.10
N ILE A 118 2.27 15.09 -9.04
CA ILE A 118 0.88 14.89 -9.47
C ILE A 118 -0.09 15.49 -8.45
N THR A 119 -0.94 16.41 -8.91
CA THR A 119 -2.07 16.89 -8.11
C THR A 119 -3.01 15.75 -7.73
N LYS A 120 -3.06 15.45 -6.43
CA LYS A 120 -3.85 14.34 -5.88
C LYS A 120 -5.35 14.59 -6.08
N LYS A 121 -6.04 13.68 -6.77
CA LYS A 121 -7.51 13.72 -6.94
C LYS A 121 -8.20 12.76 -5.97
N PHE A 122 -9.33 13.20 -5.43
CA PHE A 122 -10.14 12.46 -4.47
C PHE A 122 -10.53 11.04 -4.93
N SER A 123 -10.87 10.86 -6.19
CA SER A 123 -11.25 9.56 -6.78
C SER A 123 -10.12 8.53 -6.81
N TYR A 124 -8.87 8.97 -6.70
CA TYR A 124 -7.68 8.14 -6.91
C TYR A 124 -6.74 8.10 -5.69
N LEU A 125 -7.14 8.68 -4.56
CA LEU A 125 -6.35 8.72 -3.31
C LEU A 125 -5.78 7.36 -2.89
N ALA A 126 -6.56 6.30 -3.03
CA ALA A 126 -6.15 4.93 -2.73
C ALA A 126 -4.98 4.44 -3.59
N TRP A 127 -5.02 4.82 -4.86
CA TRP A 127 -4.04 4.40 -5.86
C TRP A 127 -2.75 5.17 -5.66
N TYR A 128 -2.82 6.47 -5.32
CA TYR A 128 -1.66 7.23 -4.87
C TYR A 128 -1.01 6.59 -3.65
N ALA A 129 -1.80 6.27 -2.62
CA ALA A 129 -1.30 5.59 -1.42
C ALA A 129 -0.59 4.27 -1.75
N SER A 130 -1.19 3.46 -2.62
CA SER A 130 -0.63 2.16 -3.02
C SER A 130 0.66 2.32 -3.86
N ALA A 131 0.78 3.38 -4.64
CA ALA A 131 1.99 3.68 -5.41
C ALA A 131 3.14 4.11 -4.51
N ILE A 132 2.84 5.07 -3.63
CA ILE A 132 3.77 5.62 -2.65
C ILE A 132 4.26 4.50 -1.72
N TYR A 133 3.33 3.63 -1.26
CA TYR A 133 3.66 2.41 -0.55
C TYR A 133 4.71 1.57 -1.29
N THR A 134 4.46 1.27 -2.57
CA THR A 134 5.33 0.40 -3.36
C THR A 134 6.74 0.97 -3.45
N CYS A 135 6.89 2.28 -3.66
CA CYS A 135 8.18 2.93 -3.74
C CYS A 135 8.92 2.90 -2.40
N TYR A 136 8.30 3.39 -1.32
CA TYR A 136 8.95 3.45 -0.01
C TYR A 136 9.27 2.06 0.56
N TYR A 137 8.41 1.08 0.33
CA TYR A 137 8.64 -0.29 0.79
C TYR A 137 9.83 -0.94 0.09
N ARG A 138 10.04 -0.62 -1.20
CA ARG A 138 11.18 -1.11 -1.99
C ARG A 138 12.46 -0.34 -1.71
N LEU A 139 12.38 0.97 -1.46
CA LEU A 139 13.55 1.81 -1.12
C LEU A 139 14.07 1.55 0.30
N GLY A 140 13.21 1.24 1.27
CA GLY A 140 13.61 1.08 2.66
C GLY A 140 14.80 0.13 2.93
N PRO A 141 14.89 -1.04 2.27
CA PRO A 141 16.05 -1.93 2.35
C PRO A 141 17.28 -1.49 1.54
N LEU A 142 17.09 -0.65 0.52
CA LEU A 142 18.15 -0.19 -0.39
C LEU A 142 18.99 0.93 0.22
N ILE A 143 18.42 1.69 1.15
CA ILE A 143 19.09 2.78 1.85
C ILE A 143 19.74 2.25 3.13
N THR A 144 21.08 2.22 3.15
CA THR A 144 21.89 1.81 4.30
C THR A 144 22.12 2.95 5.30
N GLU A 145 22.21 4.19 4.81
CA GLU A 145 22.42 5.38 5.63
C GLU A 145 21.20 5.68 6.50
N LYS A 146 21.37 5.65 7.84
CA LYS A 146 20.28 5.84 8.80
C LYS A 146 19.58 7.18 8.66
N ASP A 147 20.32 8.26 8.43
CA ASP A 147 19.75 9.60 8.31
C ASP A 147 18.89 9.74 7.04
N LYS A 148 19.39 9.30 5.89
CA LYS A 148 18.60 9.25 4.65
C LYS A 148 17.36 8.38 4.78
N LYS A 149 17.49 7.23 5.45
CA LYS A 149 16.36 6.33 5.70
C LYS A 149 15.31 6.99 6.62
N ARG A 150 15.76 7.80 7.60
CA ARG A 150 14.88 8.60 8.47
C ARG A 150 14.16 9.70 7.68
N ASP A 151 14.86 10.40 6.81
CA ASP A 151 14.27 11.45 5.98
C ASP A 151 13.22 10.87 5.02
N LEU A 152 13.54 9.75 4.37
CA LEU A 152 12.62 8.99 3.53
C LEU A 152 11.36 8.58 4.34
N TRP A 153 11.53 8.13 5.58
CA TRP A 153 10.40 7.77 6.44
C TRP A 153 9.57 8.98 6.87
N LEU A 154 10.19 10.12 7.15
CA LEU A 154 9.48 11.36 7.46
C LEU A 154 8.64 11.83 6.28
N GLU A 155 9.18 11.73 5.07
CA GLU A 155 8.46 12.05 3.84
C GLU A 155 7.26 11.12 3.63
N ALA A 156 7.45 9.80 3.76
CA ALA A 156 6.36 8.83 3.68
C ALA A 156 5.22 9.15 4.66
N LYS A 157 5.56 9.49 5.91
CA LYS A 157 4.54 9.89 6.90
C LYS A 157 3.79 11.15 6.50
N ARG A 158 4.46 12.15 5.92
CA ARG A 158 3.82 13.37 5.42
C ARG A 158 2.82 13.06 4.30
N GLU A 159 3.23 12.27 3.33
CA GLU A 159 2.36 11.84 2.22
C GLU A 159 1.11 11.11 2.73
N TYR A 160 1.28 10.15 3.64
CA TYR A 160 0.15 9.43 4.22
C TYR A 160 -0.76 10.34 5.06
N ALA A 161 -0.20 11.31 5.80
CA ALA A 161 -0.99 12.27 6.56
C ALA A 161 -1.87 13.11 5.63
N GLU A 162 -1.33 13.58 4.50
CA GLU A 162 -2.10 14.30 3.48
C GLU A 162 -3.22 13.42 2.89
N ILE A 163 -2.90 12.18 2.52
CA ILE A 163 -3.87 11.22 1.97
C ILE A 163 -5.01 10.97 2.96
N PHE A 164 -4.72 10.76 4.24
CA PHE A 164 -5.75 10.61 5.25
C PHE A 164 -6.57 11.88 5.43
N GLN A 165 -5.92 13.05 5.42
CA GLN A 165 -6.58 14.34 5.54
C GLN A 165 -7.58 14.59 4.40
N MET A 166 -7.19 14.32 3.15
CA MET A 166 -8.07 14.39 1.99
C MET A 166 -9.15 13.30 2.04
N GLY A 167 -8.78 12.09 2.46
CA GLY A 167 -9.66 10.94 2.57
C GLY A 167 -10.77 11.09 3.62
N ARG A 168 -10.63 11.98 4.62
CA ARG A 168 -11.63 12.19 5.70
C ARG A 168 -13.06 12.40 5.18
N ARG A 169 -13.22 13.11 4.06
CA ARG A 169 -14.55 13.42 3.49
C ARG A 169 -15.20 12.22 2.77
N ILE A 170 -14.36 11.32 2.23
CA ILE A 170 -14.78 10.16 1.42
C ILE A 170 -14.89 8.91 2.28
N TRP A 171 -13.87 8.65 3.10
CA TRP A 171 -13.75 7.46 3.94
C TRP A 171 -14.29 7.71 5.36
N ARG A 172 -15.54 8.17 5.44
CA ARG A 172 -16.21 8.53 6.69
C ARG A 172 -16.20 7.38 7.70
N ARG A 173 -16.44 6.16 7.22
CA ARG A 173 -16.45 4.94 8.04
C ARG A 173 -15.04 4.39 8.21
N PRO A 174 -14.62 4.02 9.44
CA PRO A 174 -13.34 3.33 9.66
C PRO A 174 -13.23 2.01 8.89
N THR A 175 -14.37 1.35 8.64
CA THR A 175 -14.45 0.07 7.91
C THR A 175 -14.48 0.21 6.39
N HIS A 176 -14.32 1.43 5.84
CA HIS A 176 -14.30 1.63 4.39
C HIS A 176 -13.13 0.84 3.79
N PRO A 177 -13.34 -0.03 2.78
CA PRO A 177 -12.33 -0.96 2.30
C PRO A 177 -11.05 -0.26 1.84
N THR A 178 -11.20 0.85 1.12
CA THR A 178 -10.08 1.68 0.68
C THR A 178 -9.28 2.28 1.84
N ARG A 179 -9.95 2.74 2.91
CA ARG A 179 -9.28 3.29 4.09
C ARG A 179 -8.50 2.20 4.81
N LEU A 180 -9.10 1.01 4.95
CA LEU A 180 -8.44 -0.15 5.54
C LEU A 180 -7.18 -0.53 4.75
N ARG A 181 -7.24 -0.47 3.41
CA ARG A 181 -6.06 -0.72 2.56
C ARG A 181 -4.96 0.31 2.81
N VAL A 182 -5.27 1.59 2.85
CA VAL A 182 -4.27 2.65 3.13
C VAL A 182 -3.67 2.51 4.53
N VAL A 183 -4.48 2.16 5.53
CA VAL A 183 -3.99 1.87 6.89
C VAL A 183 -3.06 0.65 6.91
N TYR A 184 -3.43 -0.41 6.17
CA TYR A 184 -2.59 -1.59 6.04
C TYR A 184 -1.23 -1.26 5.40
N ASP A 185 -1.24 -0.53 4.28
CA ASP A 185 -0.02 -0.14 3.58
C ASP A 185 0.89 0.71 4.49
N LEU A 186 0.34 1.67 5.23
CA LEU A 186 1.09 2.44 6.23
C LEU A 186 1.65 1.55 7.35
N GLY A 187 0.84 0.62 7.87
CA GLY A 187 1.27 -0.32 8.89
C GLY A 187 2.45 -1.18 8.44
N MET A 188 2.43 -1.64 7.19
CA MET A 188 3.54 -2.38 6.58
C MET A 188 4.80 -1.53 6.45
N LEU A 189 4.68 -0.23 6.16
CA LEU A 189 5.82 0.69 6.18
C LEU A 189 6.35 0.90 7.60
N CYS A 190 5.48 1.05 8.61
CA CYS A 190 5.94 1.16 10.00
C CYS A 190 6.81 -0.04 10.41
N VAL A 191 6.41 -1.26 10.02
CA VAL A 191 7.22 -2.46 10.25
C VAL A 191 8.54 -2.40 9.47
N ARG A 192 8.49 -1.98 8.19
CA ARG A 192 9.67 -1.87 7.32
C ARG A 192 10.72 -0.86 7.81
N PHE A 193 10.27 0.19 8.51
CA PHE A 193 11.11 1.27 9.03
C PHE A 193 11.29 1.20 10.56
N ASN A 194 10.97 0.06 11.18
CA ASN A 194 10.98 -0.10 12.64
C ASN A 194 12.37 0.07 13.27
N ASP A 195 13.44 -0.17 12.51
CA ASP A 195 14.83 -0.05 12.99
C ASP A 195 15.28 1.42 13.16
N LEU A 196 14.42 2.38 12.80
CA LEU A 196 14.65 3.79 13.07
C LEU A 196 14.13 4.10 14.47
N ASP A 197 15.03 4.46 15.38
CA ASP A 197 14.67 5.09 16.65
C ASP A 197 14.08 6.48 16.38
N VAL A 198 12.82 6.49 15.97
CA VAL A 198 12.06 7.73 15.86
C VAL A 198 11.64 8.08 17.27
N SER A 199 12.44 8.90 17.94
CA SER A 199 11.95 9.73 19.04
C SER A 199 10.74 10.50 18.52
N ILE A 200 9.54 9.97 18.75
CA ILE A 200 8.28 10.54 18.28
C ILE A 200 8.20 11.94 18.91
N PRO A 201 8.26 13.04 18.12
CA PRO A 201 7.95 14.34 18.68
C PRO A 201 6.50 14.26 19.15
N LEU A 202 6.25 14.65 20.40
CA LEU A 202 4.96 14.60 21.12
C LEU A 202 3.77 15.28 20.40
N THR A 203 3.97 15.80 19.20
CA THR A 203 2.97 16.45 18.34
C THR A 203 2.16 15.47 17.49
N TRP A 204 2.61 14.22 17.29
CA TRP A 204 1.92 13.24 16.44
C TRP A 204 0.88 12.35 17.15
N SER A 205 0.61 12.58 18.44
CA SER A 205 -0.44 11.87 19.20
C SER A 205 -1.88 12.29 18.85
N LEU A 206 -2.09 12.96 17.71
CA LEU A 206 -3.33 13.66 17.34
C LEU A 206 -3.94 13.25 15.98
N LEU A 207 -3.42 12.19 15.35
CA LEU A 207 -4.13 11.48 14.25
C LEU A 207 -4.80 10.22 14.80
#